data_AF-A0A101HE34-F1
#
_entry.id   AF-A0A101HE34-F1
#
_cell.length_a   1.000
_cell.length_b   1.000
_cell.length_c   1.000
_cell.angle_alpha   90.00
_cell.angle_beta   90.00
_cell.angle_gamma   90.00
#
_symmetry.space_group_name_H-M   'P 1'
#
loop_
_entity.id
_entity.type
_entity.pdbx_description
1 polymer ?
#
loop_
_entity_poly.entity_id
_entity_poly.type
_entity_poly.pdbx_seq_one_letter_code
_entity_poly.pdbx_strand_id
1 'polypeptide(L)' 'MRHNKKFNHLGRKTAHRGAMLSNMANSLIMHKRIFTTVPKAKELRK' A
#
# COMPACT_ATOMS: atom_id res chain seq x y z
N MET A 1 3.85 15.37 -15.32
CA MET A 1 4.48 14.50 -14.29
C MET A 1 5.00 15.37 -13.16
N ARG A 2 4.73 15.05 -11.88
CA ARG A 2 5.41 15.76 -10.77
C ARG A 2 6.79 15.12 -10.57
N HIS A 3 7.86 15.87 -10.83
CA HIS A 3 9.23 15.40 -10.64
C HIS A 3 9.47 14.96 -9.20
N ASN A 4 10.24 13.87 -9.02
CA ASN A 4 10.62 13.30 -7.71
C ASN A 4 9.47 12.93 -6.77
N LYS A 5 8.24 12.72 -7.28
CA LYS A 5 7.12 12.28 -6.44
C LYS A 5 7.29 10.81 -6.04
N LYS A 6 7.90 10.59 -4.87
CA LYS A 6 8.11 9.24 -4.30
C LYS A 6 6.83 8.63 -3.74
N PHE A 7 5.83 9.42 -3.37
CA PHE A 7 4.64 8.95 -2.66
C PHE A 7 3.46 8.64 -3.60
N ASN A 8 2.94 7.42 -3.51
CA ASN A 8 1.76 7.00 -4.28
C ASN A 8 0.48 7.13 -3.43
N HIS A 9 -0.51 7.83 -3.98
CA HIS A 9 -1.80 8.03 -3.31
C HIS A 9 -2.77 6.86 -3.52
N LEU A 10 -2.46 5.93 -4.43
CA LEU A 10 -3.28 4.75 -4.75
C LEU A 10 -4.74 5.08 -5.07
N GLY A 11 -5.00 6.31 -5.55
CA GLY A 11 -6.35 6.83 -5.80
C GLY A 11 -7.24 6.97 -4.55
N ARG A 12 -6.67 6.99 -3.33
CA ARG A 12 -7.42 7.00 -2.06
C ARG A 12 -7.12 8.23 -1.22
N LYS A 13 -8.09 8.63 -0.40
CA LYS A 13 -7.89 9.60 0.68
C LYS A 13 -6.91 9.03 1.72
N THR A 14 -6.24 9.92 2.45
CA THR A 14 -5.20 9.59 3.43
C THR A 14 -5.67 8.58 4.47
N ALA A 15 -6.83 8.81 5.08
CA ALA A 15 -7.42 7.93 6.10
C ALA A 15 -7.68 6.51 5.57
N HIS A 16 -8.38 6.38 4.44
CA HIS A 16 -8.65 5.08 3.83
C HIS A 16 -7.36 4.37 3.40
N ARG A 17 -6.37 5.10 2.89
CA ARG A 17 -5.09 4.50 2.50
C ARG A 17 -4.33 3.94 3.71
N GLY A 18 -4.35 4.65 4.84
CA GLY A 18 -3.77 4.15 6.10
C GLY A 18 -4.42 2.84 6.52
N ALA A 19 -5.74 2.81 6.66
CA ALA A 19 -6.49 1.61 7.05
C ALA A 19 -6.26 0.43 6.08
N MET A 20 -6.25 0.69 4.77
CA MET A 20 -5.99 -0.33 3.76
C MET A 20 -4.58 -0.95 3.90
N LEU A 21 -3.54 -0.12 4.11
CA LEU A 21 -2.18 -0.63 4.28
C LEU A 21 -2.01 -1.41 5.59
N SER A 22 -2.62 -0.95 6.69
CA SER A 22 -2.62 -1.68 7.97
C SER A 22 -3.25 -3.07 7.83
N ASN A 23 -4.40 -3.16 7.16
CA ASN A 23 -5.05 -4.46 6.92
C ASN A 23 -4.19 -5.38 6.03
N MET A 24 -3.56 -4.83 4.99
CA MET A 24 -2.66 -5.60 4.13
C MET A 24 -1.43 -6.11 4.89
N ALA A 25 -0.86 -5.31 5.79
CA ALA A 25 0.25 -5.74 6.65
C ALA A 25 -0.17 -6.89 7.57
N ASN A 26 -1.33 -6.78 8.21
CA ASN A 26 -1.88 -7.84 9.07
C ASN A 26 -2.08 -9.15 8.27
N SER A 27 -2.72 -9.09 7.11
CA SER A 27 -2.90 -10.27 6.25
C SER A 27 -1.56 -10.87 5.80
N LEU A 28 -0.55 -10.04 5.52
CA LEU A 28 0.78 -10.53 5.14
C LEU A 28 1.46 -11.29 6.29
N ILE A 29 1.33 -10.80 7.53
CA ILE A 29 1.90 -11.46 8.72
C ILE A 29 1.21 -12.80 8.99
N MET A 30 -0.13 -12.83 8.87
CA MET A 30 -0.95 -14.02 9.13
C MET A 30 -0.75 -15.09 8.06
N HIS A 31 -0.79 -14.72 6.79
CA HIS A 31 -0.81 -15.68 5.67
C HIS A 31 0.55 -15.87 5.00
N LYS A 32 1.60 -15.16 5.45
CA LYS A 32 2.97 -15.16 4.91
C LYS A 32 3.12 -14.66 3.47
N ARG A 33 2.03 -14.63 2.69
CA ARG A 33 1.98 -14.15 1.32
C ARG A 33 0.58 -13.64 1.00
N ILE A 34 0.51 -12.52 0.29
CA ILE A 34 -0.75 -11.97 -0.23
C ILE A 34 -0.58 -11.62 -1.71
N PHE A 35 -1.66 -11.71 -2.48
CA PHE A 35 -1.71 -11.24 -3.86
C PHE A 35 -2.31 -9.85 -3.91
N THR A 36 -1.62 -8.92 -4.56
CA THR A 36 -2.07 -7.53 -4.71
C THR A 36 -1.44 -6.90 -5.94
N THR A 37 -1.88 -5.70 -6.30
CA THR A 37 -1.33 -4.95 -7.43
C THR A 37 0.09 -4.44 -7.13
N VAL A 38 0.96 -4.38 -8.14
CA VAL A 38 2.34 -3.90 -8.00
C VAL A 38 2.47 -2.56 -7.26
N PRO A 39 1.65 -1.51 -7.54
CA PRO A 39 1.74 -0.25 -6.81
C PRO A 39 1.45 -0.39 -5.31
N LYS A 40 0.42 -1.18 -4.93
CA LYS A 40 0.09 -1.43 -3.52
C LYS A 40 1.19 -2.20 -2.80
N ALA A 41 1.78 -3.20 -3.44
CA ALA A 41 2.90 -3.96 -2.89
C ALA A 41 4.13 -3.06 -2.66
N LYS A 42 4.45 -2.17 -3.62
CA LYS A 42 5.56 -1.21 -3.48
C LYS A 42 5.33 -0.20 -2.35
N GLU A 43 4.10 0.27 -2.15
CA GLU A 43 3.78 1.15 -1.02
C GLU A 43 3.76 0.42 0.32
N LEU A 44 3.31 -0.85 0.37
CA LEU A 44 3.31 -1.64 1.61
C LEU A 44 4.73 -1.94 2.11
N ARG A 45 5.72 -2.04 1.21
CA ARG A 45 7.12 -2.34 1.54
C ARG A 45 7.91 -1.12 2.06
N LYS A 46 7.44 0.10 1.82
CA LYS A 46 8.16 1.32 2.21
C LYS A 46 8.14 1.52 3.72
#